data_AF-A0A1J3JR30-F1
#
_entry.id   AF-A0A1J3JR30-F1
#
_cell.length_a   1.000
_cell.length_b   1.000
_cell.length_c   1.000
_cell.angle_alpha   90.00
_cell.angle_beta   90.00
_cell.angle_gamma   90.00
#
_symmetry.space_group_name_H-M   'P 1'
#
loop_
_entity.id
_entity.type
_entity.pdbx_description
1 polymer ?
#
loop_
_entity_poly.entity_id
_entity_poly.type
_entity_poly.pdbx_seq_one_letter_code
_entity_poly.pdbx_strand_id
1 'polypeptide(L)'
;KESFGALRVHMNTFKLLEEKKLPNIVDKFGWCTWDACYLTVDPATIWTGVKEFEDGGVCPKFIIIDDGWQSISFDGDEPGKDVENLVLGGEQMTARLHSFKECKKFRNYKGGSFLASDASHFNPLKPKMIIFKATERIQAIIEKQKLIREFGEHDL
;
A
#
# COMPACT_ATOMS: atom_id res chain seq x y z
N LYS A 1 -21.80 18.72 13.08
CA LYS A 1 -22.23 19.29 11.78
C LYS A 1 -22.20 20.82 11.80
N GLU A 2 -22.83 21.47 12.78
CA GLU A 2 -22.85 22.94 12.90
C GLU A 2 -21.45 23.57 13.00
N SER A 3 -20.52 22.97 13.74
CA SER A 3 -19.14 23.47 13.85
C SER A 3 -18.40 23.51 12.51
N PHE A 4 -18.57 22.49 11.66
CA PHE A 4 -17.99 22.48 10.31
C PHE A 4 -18.64 23.50 9.39
N GLY A 5 -19.95 23.74 9.54
CA GLY A 5 -20.64 24.83 8.85
C GLY A 5 -20.09 26.21 9.21
N ALA A 6 -19.90 26.48 10.50
CA ALA A 6 -19.31 27.72 10.97
C ALA A 6 -17.87 27.90 10.47
N LEU A 7 -17.04 26.85 10.55
CA LEU A 7 -15.68 26.87 10.00
C LEU A 7 -15.66 27.09 8.49
N ARG A 8 -16.56 26.43 7.75
CA ARG A 8 -16.68 26.64 6.31
C ARG A 8 -17.00 28.09 5.99
N VAL A 9 -17.95 28.72 6.70
CA VAL A 9 -18.31 30.13 6.48
C VAL A 9 -17.17 31.06 6.85
N HIS A 10 -16.53 30.83 7.99
CA HIS A 10 -15.44 31.67 8.48
C HIS A 10 -14.19 31.60 7.61
N MET A 11 -13.75 30.39 7.22
CA MET A 11 -12.54 30.19 6.42
C MET A 11 -12.77 30.43 4.93
N ASN A 12 -13.94 30.01 4.40
CA ASN A 12 -14.31 30.13 2.99
C ASN A 12 -13.28 29.54 1.99
N THR A 13 -12.51 28.55 2.42
CA THR A 13 -11.46 27.88 1.61
C THR A 13 -11.80 26.44 1.21
N PHE A 14 -12.92 25.90 1.71
CA PHE A 14 -13.35 24.53 1.44
C PHE A 14 -14.87 24.44 1.34
N LYS A 15 -15.35 23.29 0.85
CA LYS A 15 -16.77 22.95 0.76
C LYS A 15 -17.09 21.77 1.67
N LEU A 16 -18.26 21.77 2.27
CA LEU A 16 -18.81 20.61 2.98
C LEU A 16 -19.19 19.49 2.01
N LEU A 17 -19.45 18.29 2.55
CA LEU A 17 -19.85 17.13 1.75
C LEU A 17 -21.13 17.42 0.95
N GLU A 18 -22.10 18.08 1.58
CA GLU A 18 -23.39 18.44 1.00
C GLU A 18 -23.28 19.48 -0.14
N GLU A 19 -22.17 20.23 -0.18
CA GLU A 19 -21.88 21.23 -1.22
C GLU A 19 -21.04 20.66 -2.38
N LYS A 20 -20.53 19.44 -2.24
CA LYS A 20 -19.68 18.78 -3.24
C LYS A 20 -20.54 18.00 -4.22
N LYS A 21 -20.26 18.18 -5.51
CA LYS A 21 -20.84 17.33 -6.56
C LYS A 21 -20.17 15.95 -6.50
N LEU A 22 -20.96 14.90 -6.42
CA LEU A 22 -20.44 13.53 -6.51
C LEU A 22 -19.77 13.33 -7.89
N PRO A 23 -18.51 12.85 -7.93
CA PRO A 23 -17.85 12.53 -9.19
C PRO A 23 -18.42 11.24 -9.79
N ASN A 24 -18.37 11.12 -11.12
CA ASN A 24 -18.89 9.95 -11.85
C ASN A 24 -18.24 8.60 -11.47
N ILE A 25 -17.12 8.64 -10.74
CA ILE A 25 -16.41 7.45 -10.24
C ILE A 25 -17.13 6.77 -9.07
N VAL A 26 -18.02 7.47 -8.35
CA VAL A 26 -18.70 6.95 -7.15
C VAL A 26 -19.52 5.69 -7.46
N ASP A 27 -20.17 5.63 -8.63
CA ASP A 27 -20.99 4.49 -9.05
C ASP A 27 -20.19 3.45 -9.83
N LYS A 28 -18.87 3.47 -9.74
CA LYS A 28 -17.99 2.54 -10.44
C LYS A 28 -17.39 1.54 -9.48
N PHE A 29 -17.33 0.28 -9.93
CA PHE A 29 -16.51 -0.71 -9.26
C PHE A 29 -15.03 -0.38 -9.50
N GLY A 30 -14.24 -0.33 -8.45
CA GLY A 30 -12.80 -0.16 -8.51
C GLY A 30 -12.10 -1.03 -7.48
N TRP A 31 -10.78 -1.12 -7.60
CA TRP A 31 -9.97 -1.98 -6.76
C TRP A 31 -8.84 -1.18 -6.11
N CYS A 32 -8.64 -1.39 -4.80
CA CYS A 32 -7.49 -0.87 -4.06
C CYS A 32 -6.52 -2.02 -3.78
N THR A 33 -5.22 -1.80 -3.99
CA THR A 33 -4.21 -2.86 -3.90
C THR A 33 -3.91 -3.32 -2.47
N TRP A 34 -4.34 -2.58 -1.44
CA TRP A 34 -3.93 -2.76 -0.04
C TRP A 34 -4.15 -4.18 0.49
N ASP A 35 -5.39 -4.68 0.50
CA ASP A 35 -5.71 -5.99 1.09
C ASP A 35 -5.05 -7.17 0.34
N ALA A 36 -4.68 -6.96 -0.93
CA ALA A 36 -4.03 -7.98 -1.75
C ALA A 36 -2.49 -7.97 -1.62
N CYS A 37 -1.89 -6.79 -1.42
CA CYS A 37 -0.45 -6.58 -1.59
C CYS A 37 0.24 -5.98 -0.36
N TYR A 38 -0.48 -5.21 0.46
CA TYR A 38 0.09 -4.26 1.42
C TYR A 38 1.25 -3.48 0.78
N LEU A 39 2.37 -3.31 1.49
CA LEU A 39 3.55 -2.58 1.04
C LEU A 39 4.35 -3.33 -0.03
N THR A 40 3.97 -4.56 -0.40
CA THR A 40 4.65 -5.36 -1.42
C THR A 40 4.13 -5.14 -2.83
N VAL A 41 3.20 -4.19 -3.02
CA VAL A 41 2.63 -3.84 -4.33
C VAL A 41 3.71 -3.59 -5.39
N ASP A 42 3.54 -4.18 -6.57
CA ASP A 42 4.39 -4.01 -7.73
C ASP A 42 3.57 -4.11 -9.05
N PRO A 43 4.14 -3.72 -10.20
CA PRO A 43 3.42 -3.77 -11.48
C PRO A 43 2.90 -5.15 -11.88
N ALA A 44 3.60 -6.23 -11.52
CA ALA A 44 3.19 -7.59 -11.88
C ALA A 44 1.97 -8.03 -11.08
N THR A 45 1.94 -7.72 -9.79
CA THR A 45 0.82 -8.03 -8.90
C THR A 45 -0.43 -7.22 -9.29
N ILE A 46 -0.27 -5.96 -9.68
CA ILE A 46 -1.36 -5.13 -10.20
C ILE A 46 -1.91 -5.73 -11.50
N TRP A 47 -1.04 -6.07 -12.44
CA TRP A 47 -1.43 -6.67 -13.71
C TRP A 47 -2.22 -7.96 -13.50
N THR A 48 -1.69 -8.88 -12.68
CA THR A 48 -2.38 -10.15 -12.40
C THR A 48 -3.70 -9.93 -11.70
N GLY A 49 -3.79 -9.04 -10.71
CA GLY A 49 -5.04 -8.75 -10.03
C GLY A 49 -6.13 -8.26 -11.00
N VAL A 50 -5.77 -7.34 -11.90
CA VAL A 50 -6.70 -6.87 -12.96
C VAL A 50 -7.10 -8.00 -13.90
N LYS A 51 -6.14 -8.86 -14.27
CA LYS A 51 -6.40 -10.00 -15.15
C LYS A 51 -7.32 -11.04 -14.50
N GLU A 52 -7.14 -11.33 -13.22
CA GLU A 52 -8.02 -12.22 -12.45
C GLU A 52 -9.44 -11.68 -12.35
N PHE A 53 -9.61 -10.36 -12.16
CA PHE A 53 -10.92 -9.73 -12.24
C PHE A 53 -11.56 -9.93 -13.61
N GLU A 54 -10.83 -9.61 -14.69
CA GLU A 54 -11.30 -9.76 -16.06
C GLU A 54 -11.73 -11.20 -16.37
N ASP A 55 -10.90 -12.18 -16.03
CA ASP A 55 -11.19 -13.60 -16.22
C ASP A 55 -12.38 -14.06 -15.35
N GLY A 56 -12.58 -13.42 -14.19
CA GLY A 56 -13.76 -13.58 -13.34
C GLY A 56 -15.02 -12.85 -13.82
N GLY A 57 -14.97 -12.16 -14.97
CA GLY A 57 -16.11 -11.46 -15.56
C GLY A 57 -16.41 -10.08 -14.95
N VAL A 58 -15.51 -9.54 -14.12
CA VAL A 58 -15.65 -8.22 -13.50
C VAL A 58 -14.51 -7.33 -13.95
N CYS A 59 -14.78 -6.09 -14.38
CA CYS A 59 -13.73 -5.18 -14.82
C CYS A 59 -13.71 -3.94 -13.93
N PRO A 60 -12.68 -3.76 -13.05
CA PRO A 60 -12.47 -2.52 -12.32
C PRO A 60 -12.38 -1.34 -13.29
N LYS A 61 -13.14 -0.28 -13.03
CA LYS A 61 -13.12 0.96 -13.82
C LYS A 61 -12.10 1.97 -13.34
N PHE A 62 -11.52 1.72 -12.18
CA PHE A 62 -10.39 2.44 -11.63
C PHE A 62 -9.60 1.52 -10.68
N ILE A 63 -8.34 1.86 -10.48
CA ILE A 63 -7.44 1.19 -9.56
C ILE A 63 -6.83 2.26 -8.66
N ILE A 64 -6.78 1.99 -7.36
CA ILE A 64 -6.03 2.76 -6.38
C ILE A 64 -4.80 1.94 -6.03
N ILE A 65 -3.62 2.47 -6.37
CA ILE A 65 -2.36 1.93 -5.88
C ILE A 65 -2.13 2.53 -4.50
N ASP A 66 -2.40 1.73 -3.48
CA ASP A 66 -2.18 2.09 -2.07
C ASP A 66 -0.68 2.07 -1.74
N ASP A 67 -0.34 2.24 -0.47
CA ASP A 67 1.01 2.45 0.00
C ASP A 67 2.00 1.33 -0.39
N GLY A 68 3.25 1.72 -0.64
CA GLY A 68 4.36 0.86 -1.02
C GLY A 68 4.94 1.12 -2.42
N TRP A 69 4.33 1.94 -3.27
CA TRP A 69 4.93 2.32 -4.57
C TRP A 69 5.90 3.50 -4.46
N GLN A 70 5.83 4.25 -3.36
CA GLN A 70 6.52 5.51 -3.11
C GLN A 70 7.99 5.32 -2.73
N SER A 71 8.82 6.28 -3.11
CA SER A 71 10.20 6.39 -2.61
C SER A 71 10.21 7.02 -1.21
N ILE A 72 10.36 6.17 -0.19
CA ILE A 72 10.36 6.57 1.23
C ILE A 72 11.69 6.21 1.90
N SER A 73 12.07 6.95 2.94
CA SER A 73 13.28 6.72 3.76
C SER A 73 12.98 7.06 5.23
N PHE A 74 13.68 6.46 6.19
CA PHE A 74 13.62 6.90 7.58
C PHE A 74 14.61 8.05 7.85
N ASP A 75 14.35 8.80 8.92
CA ASP A 75 15.31 9.81 9.38
C ASP A 75 16.61 9.11 9.81
N GLY A 76 17.74 9.51 9.21
CA GLY A 76 19.06 8.92 9.47
C GLY A 76 19.52 7.89 8.43
N ASP A 77 18.66 7.49 7.50
CA ASP A 77 19.04 6.65 6.37
C ASP A 77 19.98 7.39 5.39
N GLU A 78 20.70 6.61 4.57
CA GLU A 78 21.49 7.14 3.46
C GLU A 78 20.62 7.98 2.51
N PRO A 79 21.01 9.22 2.18
CA PRO A 79 20.20 10.08 1.31
C PRO A 79 19.90 9.42 -0.04
N GLY A 80 18.61 9.43 -0.42
CA GLY A 80 18.14 8.92 -1.71
C GLY A 80 17.98 7.40 -1.79
N LYS A 81 18.17 6.68 -0.68
CA LYS A 81 17.94 5.24 -0.60
C LYS A 81 16.51 4.95 -0.12
N ASP A 82 15.80 4.12 -0.87
CA ASP A 82 14.46 3.67 -0.48
C ASP A 82 14.55 2.67 0.69
N VAL A 83 13.61 2.74 1.63
CA VAL A 83 13.42 1.68 2.63
C VAL A 83 13.10 0.37 1.91
N GLU A 84 13.73 -0.71 2.36
CA GLU A 84 13.53 -2.05 1.81
C GLU A 84 12.86 -2.98 2.83
N ASN A 85 12.33 -4.10 2.34
CA ASN A 85 11.77 -5.19 3.16
C ASN A 85 10.54 -4.84 4.00
N LEU A 86 9.86 -3.74 3.69
CA LEU A 86 8.54 -3.44 4.22
C LEU A 86 7.49 -4.33 3.56
N VAL A 87 6.69 -5.02 4.37
CA VAL A 87 5.66 -5.95 3.90
C VAL A 87 4.27 -5.54 4.37
N LEU A 88 4.08 -5.45 5.68
CA LEU A 88 2.80 -5.13 6.31
C LEU A 88 2.78 -3.66 6.76
N GLY A 89 1.58 -3.12 6.93
CA GLY A 89 1.42 -1.77 7.50
C GLY A 89 1.91 -1.69 8.95
N GLY A 90 2.44 -0.54 9.34
CA GLY A 90 2.94 -0.21 10.67
C GLY A 90 4.37 0.31 10.64
N GLU A 91 5.31 -0.48 10.12
CA GLU A 91 6.74 -0.11 10.12
C GLU A 91 7.04 1.13 9.29
N GLN A 92 6.26 1.37 8.22
CA GLN A 92 6.45 2.52 7.35
C GLN A 92 5.92 3.84 7.92
N MET A 93 5.22 3.81 9.07
CA MET A 93 4.51 4.99 9.61
C MET A 93 5.44 6.15 10.00
N THR A 94 6.72 5.87 10.25
CA THR A 94 7.75 6.89 10.54
C THR A 94 8.58 7.28 9.33
N ALA A 95 8.35 6.63 8.17
CA ALA A 95 9.09 6.93 6.95
C ALA A 95 8.58 8.23 6.31
N ARG A 96 9.47 8.90 5.57
CA ARG A 96 9.17 10.13 4.82
C ARG A 96 9.29 9.90 3.34
N LEU A 97 8.35 10.48 2.57
CA LEU A 97 8.49 10.62 1.14
C LEU A 97 9.71 11.52 0.84
N HIS A 98 10.73 10.98 0.19
CA HIS A 98 11.92 11.75 -0.20
C HIS A 98 11.94 12.11 -1.68
N SER A 99 11.10 11.47 -2.49
CA SER A 99 11.03 11.70 -3.94
C SER A 99 9.62 11.46 -4.48
N PHE A 100 9.22 12.27 -5.48
CA PHE A 100 7.99 12.05 -6.25
C PHE A 100 8.15 10.99 -7.34
N LYS A 101 9.37 10.52 -7.58
CA LYS A 101 9.62 9.36 -8.45
C LYS A 101 9.27 8.09 -7.70
N GLU A 102 8.73 7.12 -8.42
CA GLU A 102 8.41 5.81 -7.90
C GLU A 102 9.65 5.06 -7.39
N CYS A 103 9.43 4.16 -6.44
CA CYS A 103 10.49 3.34 -5.86
C CYS A 103 11.02 2.30 -6.86
N LYS A 104 12.09 1.59 -6.44
CA LYS A 104 12.73 0.54 -7.26
C LYS A 104 11.76 -0.53 -7.83
N LYS A 105 10.64 -0.81 -7.14
CA LYS A 105 9.66 -1.82 -7.60
C LYS A 105 8.95 -1.41 -8.89
N PHE A 106 8.79 -0.11 -9.12
CA PHE A 106 8.07 0.44 -10.26
C PHE A 106 8.99 1.07 -11.31
N ARG A 107 10.15 1.58 -10.90
CA ARG A 107 11.07 2.37 -11.76
C ARG A 107 11.55 1.65 -13.02
N ASN A 108 11.62 0.31 -12.96
CA ASN A 108 12.10 -0.51 -14.08
C ASN A 108 10.96 -1.06 -14.95
N TYR A 109 9.70 -0.74 -14.63
CA TYR A 109 8.57 -1.17 -15.44
C TYR A 109 8.62 -0.52 -16.82
N LYS A 110 8.36 -1.33 -17.85
CA LYS A 110 8.25 -0.88 -19.24
C LYS A 110 6.84 -1.15 -19.72
N GLY A 111 6.15 -0.12 -20.20
CA GLY A 111 4.80 -0.26 -20.76
C GLY A 111 4.75 -1.37 -21.81
N GLY A 112 3.76 -2.26 -21.69
CA GLY A 112 3.59 -3.41 -22.57
C GLY A 112 4.48 -4.63 -22.25
N SER A 113 5.34 -4.58 -21.22
CA SER A 113 6.18 -5.73 -20.84
C SER A 113 5.38 -6.97 -20.44
N PHE A 114 4.16 -6.81 -19.94
CA PHE A 114 3.26 -7.93 -19.59
C PHE A 114 2.30 -8.31 -20.73
N LEU A 115 2.32 -7.59 -21.85
CA LEU A 115 1.54 -7.90 -23.05
C LEU A 115 2.33 -8.79 -24.03
N ALA A 116 3.66 -8.63 -24.07
CA ALA A 116 4.54 -9.25 -25.07
C ALA A 116 5.13 -10.61 -24.63
N SER A 117 5.23 -10.85 -23.33
CA SER A 117 5.58 -12.14 -22.72
C SER A 117 4.49 -12.51 -21.73
N ASP A 118 4.22 -13.81 -21.58
CA ASP A 118 3.37 -14.28 -20.51
C ASP A 118 3.82 -13.67 -19.17
N ALA A 119 2.88 -13.38 -18.28
CA ALA A 119 3.22 -13.03 -16.91
C ALA A 119 3.80 -14.24 -16.14
N SER A 120 4.46 -15.19 -16.81
CA SER A 120 4.95 -16.47 -16.25
C SER A 120 5.97 -16.29 -15.14
N HIS A 121 6.64 -15.15 -15.07
CA HIS A 121 7.50 -14.79 -13.95
C HIS A 121 6.73 -14.46 -12.65
N PHE A 122 5.42 -14.20 -12.75
CA PHE A 122 4.56 -13.97 -11.61
C PHE A 122 4.17 -15.30 -10.98
N ASN A 123 4.67 -15.53 -9.76
CA ASN A 123 4.18 -16.61 -8.93
C ASN A 123 2.97 -16.09 -8.12
N PRO A 124 1.73 -16.55 -8.41
CA PRO A 124 0.52 -16.07 -7.73
C PRO A 124 0.50 -16.40 -6.23
N LEU A 125 1.31 -17.37 -5.79
CA LEU A 125 1.45 -17.71 -4.38
C LEU A 125 2.44 -16.78 -3.65
N LYS A 126 3.34 -16.10 -4.37
CA LYS A 126 4.41 -15.32 -3.75
C LYS A 126 3.89 -14.15 -2.89
N PRO A 127 2.92 -13.32 -3.32
CA PRO A 127 2.39 -12.26 -2.46
C PRO A 127 1.79 -12.80 -1.16
N LYS A 128 0.96 -13.85 -1.27
CA LYS A 128 0.35 -14.51 -0.11
C LYS A 128 1.40 -15.09 0.84
N MET A 129 2.43 -15.74 0.31
CA MET A 129 3.52 -16.31 1.10
C MET A 129 4.35 -15.24 1.81
N ILE A 130 4.64 -14.11 1.16
CA ILE A 130 5.38 -13.00 1.77
C ILE A 130 4.56 -12.39 2.91
N ILE A 131 3.27 -12.14 2.68
CA ILE A 131 2.34 -11.62 3.68
C ILE A 131 2.25 -12.58 4.88
N PHE A 132 2.04 -13.88 4.62
CA PHE A 132 1.97 -14.91 5.67
C PHE A 132 3.24 -14.92 6.54
N LYS A 133 4.42 -14.96 5.93
CA LYS A 133 5.69 -14.95 6.66
C LYS A 133 5.90 -13.66 7.46
N ALA A 134 5.48 -12.51 6.93
CA ALA A 134 5.57 -11.26 7.66
C ALA A 134 4.65 -11.25 8.89
N THR A 135 3.44 -11.82 8.76
CA THR A 135 2.52 -11.99 9.89
C THR A 135 3.12 -12.90 10.98
N GLU A 136 3.71 -14.03 10.60
CA GLU A 136 4.41 -14.92 11.54
C GLU A 136 5.54 -14.18 12.28
N ARG A 137 6.34 -13.38 11.56
CA ARG A 137 7.42 -12.58 12.15
C ARG A 137 6.89 -11.56 13.15
N ILE A 138 5.82 -10.82 12.81
CA ILE A 138 5.21 -9.84 13.72
C ILE A 138 4.69 -10.53 14.97
N GLN A 139 4.02 -11.68 14.82
CA GLN A 139 3.51 -12.45 15.95
C GLN A 139 4.63 -12.87 16.90
N ALA A 140 5.76 -13.36 16.36
CA ALA A 140 6.93 -13.72 17.15
C ALA A 140 7.55 -12.52 17.87
N ILE A 141 7.59 -11.34 17.24
CA ILE A 141 8.06 -10.10 17.88
C ILE A 141 7.15 -9.71 19.05
N ILE A 142 5.83 -9.75 18.84
CA ILE A 142 4.84 -9.44 19.88
C ILE A 142 4.98 -10.40 21.06
N GLU A 143 5.14 -11.69 20.80
CA GLU A 143 5.31 -12.72 21.82
C GLU A 143 6.61 -12.51 22.60
N LYS A 144 7.73 -12.27 21.92
CA LYS A 144 9.01 -11.90 22.57
C LYS A 144 8.85 -10.69 23.49
N GLN A 145 8.18 -9.63 23.02
CA GLN A 145 7.94 -8.43 23.83
C GLN A 145 7.01 -8.67 25.03
N LYS A 146 6.10 -9.65 24.95
CA LYS A 146 5.28 -10.04 26.11
C LYS A 146 6.14 -10.77 27.13
N LEU A 147 6.94 -11.74 26.70
CA LEU A 147 7.86 -12.47 27.58
C LEU A 147 8.83 -11.52 28.28
N ILE A 148 9.47 -10.60 27.55
CA ILE A 148 10.38 -9.60 28.14
C ILE A 148 9.67 -8.75 29.21
N ARG A 149 8.40 -8.40 29.00
CA ARG A 149 7.62 -7.64 29.99
C ARG A 149 7.25 -8.45 31.23
N GLU A 150 7.06 -9.76 31.08
CA GLU A 150 6.66 -10.65 32.17
C GLU A 150 7.86 -11.11 33.02
N PHE A 151 8.97 -11.44 32.37
CA PHE A 151 10.13 -12.06 33.03
C PHE A 151 11.35 -11.13 33.13
N GLY A 152 11.38 -10.00 32.42
CA GLY A 152 12.57 -9.15 32.32
C GLY A 152 13.56 -9.67 31.27
N GLU A 153 14.34 -8.75 30.68
CA GLU A 153 15.22 -9.06 29.54
C GLU A 153 16.44 -9.92 29.92
N HIS A 154 16.78 -10.00 31.21
CA HIS A 154 17.93 -10.75 31.72
C HIS A 154 17.60 -12.19 32.15
N ASP A 155 16.31 -12.54 32.24
CA ASP A 155 15.82 -13.84 32.68
C ASP A 155 15.32 -14.73 31.50
N LEU A 156 15.53 -14.27 30.26
CA LEU A 156 15.18 -14.92 28.98
C LEU A 156 16.40 -15.11 28.09
#